data_AF-A0AAW7AR80-F1
#
_entry.id   AF-A0AAW7AR80-F1
#
_cell.length_a   1.000
_cell.length_b   1.000
_cell.length_c   1.000
_cell.angle_alpha   90.00
_cell.angle_beta   90.00
_cell.angle_gamma   90.00
#
_symmetry.space_group_name_H-M   'P 1'
#
loop_
_entity.id
_entity.type
_entity.pdbx_description
1 polymer ?
#
loop_
_entity_poly.entity_id
_entity_poly.type
_entity_poly.pdbx_seq_one_letter_code
_entity_poly.pdbx_strand_id
1 'polypeptide(L)'
;MNAPSQPDASATANLEHELGRVIRRYLHGFSGLFVLFVLKQGWACLFGGLMLAAILAFHITGTAMEWFKVSAGSWAYPEPGFFKILHVPLFSGFMYASVGSYMARVIRLFDMRFEPYPDFRLSLLLALAIYANFFTHHYLPDLRWLLVLATVLLYRHCVIHYRIVDVFWRMPLPLAAFFSSVALWIAENIGTFTGTWLYAKRDFTWVVHPQKLVSWYLLLYVAFITVTLLLRPDRPRDLANAVGAVGR
;
A
#
# COMPACT_ATOMS: atom_id res chain seq x y z
N MET A 1 39.17 -10.07 -7.59
CA MET A 1 37.69 -10.14 -7.70
C MET A 1 37.17 -8.75 -7.37
N ASN A 2 36.79 -7.98 -8.39
CA ASN A 2 36.30 -6.61 -8.22
C ASN A 2 34.86 -6.66 -7.72
N ALA A 3 34.60 -6.01 -6.59
CA ALA A 3 33.24 -5.79 -6.09
C ALA A 3 32.44 -4.96 -7.11
N PRO A 4 31.14 -5.21 -7.30
CA PRO A 4 30.31 -4.38 -8.17
C PRO A 4 30.28 -2.94 -7.63
N SER A 5 30.59 -1.99 -8.50
CA SER A 5 30.58 -0.54 -8.23
C SER A 5 29.21 -0.11 -7.69
N GLN A 6 29.20 0.54 -6.53
CA GLN A 6 28.02 1.22 -6.00
C GLN A 6 27.52 2.28 -7.00
N PRO A 7 26.20 2.39 -7.26
CA PRO A 7 25.66 3.46 -8.09
C PRO A 7 25.97 4.82 -7.45
N ASP A 8 26.30 5.81 -8.29
CA ASP A 8 26.87 7.08 -7.87
C ASP A 8 25.89 7.89 -7.00
N ALA A 9 26.30 8.19 -5.77
CA ALA A 9 25.60 9.12 -4.88
C ALA A 9 25.81 10.60 -5.28
N SER A 10 26.44 10.85 -6.43
CA SER A 10 26.91 12.16 -6.86
C SER A 10 25.87 12.90 -7.70
N ALA A 11 25.04 12.22 -8.49
CA ALA A 11 24.16 12.86 -9.47
C ALA A 11 23.10 13.78 -8.85
N THR A 12 22.42 13.34 -7.78
CA THR A 12 21.38 14.14 -7.12
C THR A 12 21.96 15.24 -6.24
N ALA A 13 23.06 14.94 -5.53
CA ALA A 13 23.80 15.93 -4.74
C ALA A 13 24.38 17.02 -5.65
N ASN A 14 24.85 16.65 -6.84
CA ASN A 14 25.30 17.57 -7.88
C ASN A 14 24.15 18.41 -8.43
N LEU A 15 22.95 17.84 -8.60
CA LEU A 15 21.78 18.57 -9.11
C LEU A 15 21.24 19.59 -8.10
N GLU A 16 21.17 19.25 -6.80
CA GLU A 16 20.75 20.19 -5.76
C GLU A 16 21.86 21.23 -5.48
N HIS A 17 23.14 20.85 -5.57
CA HIS A 17 24.25 21.81 -5.55
C HIS A 17 24.25 22.72 -6.78
N GLU A 18 23.97 22.21 -7.98
CA GLU A 18 23.89 23.01 -9.20
C GLU A 18 22.70 23.95 -9.17
N LEU A 19 21.50 23.48 -8.85
CA LEU A 19 20.33 24.33 -8.66
C LEU A 19 20.58 25.36 -7.57
N GLY A 20 21.18 24.94 -6.45
CA GLY A 20 21.56 25.84 -5.35
C GLY A 20 22.66 26.83 -5.73
N ARG A 21 23.59 26.48 -6.64
CA ARG A 21 24.62 27.39 -7.19
C ARG A 21 24.01 28.38 -8.17
N VAL A 22 23.20 27.88 -9.10
CA VAL A 22 22.55 28.66 -10.15
C VAL A 22 21.59 29.67 -9.52
N ILE A 23 20.75 29.24 -8.58
CA ILE A 23 19.83 30.12 -7.87
C ILE A 23 20.60 31.17 -7.06
N ARG A 24 21.68 30.80 -6.34
CA ARG A 24 22.54 31.76 -5.62
C ARG A 24 23.33 32.70 -6.53
N ARG A 25 23.56 32.32 -7.81
CA ARG A 25 24.27 33.14 -8.80
C ARG A 25 23.39 34.23 -9.40
N TYR A 26 22.06 34.02 -9.45
CA TYR A 26 21.11 34.97 -10.03
C TYR A 26 20.22 35.69 -9.00
N LEU A 27 20.03 35.11 -7.81
CA LEU A 27 19.20 35.66 -6.73
C LEU A 27 20.02 35.78 -5.44
N HIS A 28 20.42 37.01 -5.10
CA HIS A 28 21.15 37.31 -3.87
C HIS A 28 20.19 37.76 -2.76
N GLY A 29 20.42 37.27 -1.52
CA GLY A 29 19.67 37.71 -0.33
C GLY A 29 18.29 37.05 -0.18
N PHE A 30 17.34 37.80 0.41
CA PHE A 30 16.02 37.29 0.80
C PHE A 30 15.22 36.70 -0.38
N SER A 31 15.34 37.27 -1.57
CA SER A 31 14.63 36.81 -2.78
C SER A 31 15.04 35.38 -3.20
N GLY A 32 16.32 35.03 -3.10
CA GLY A 32 16.81 33.67 -3.40
C GLY A 32 16.32 32.64 -2.38
N LEU A 33 16.32 33.00 -1.09
CA LEU A 33 15.77 32.15 -0.03
C LEU A 33 14.26 31.95 -0.16
N PHE A 34 13.53 33.00 -0.51
CA PHE A 34 12.09 32.96 -0.74
C PHE A 34 11.73 32.05 -1.92
N VAL A 35 12.43 32.15 -3.05
CA VAL A 35 12.23 31.26 -4.21
C VAL A 35 12.50 29.81 -3.84
N LEU A 36 13.60 29.52 -3.14
CA LEU A 36 13.90 28.16 -2.67
C LEU A 36 12.82 27.63 -1.70
N PHE A 37 12.34 28.47 -0.80
CA PHE A 37 11.25 28.12 0.11
C PHE A 37 9.98 27.73 -0.64
N VAL A 38 9.54 28.55 -1.61
CA VAL A 38 8.35 28.29 -2.44
C VAL A 38 8.54 27.01 -3.27
N LEU A 39 9.72 26.79 -3.84
CA LEU A 39 10.03 25.56 -4.57
C LEU A 39 9.94 24.32 -3.66
N LYS A 40 10.47 24.38 -2.44
CA LYS A 40 10.37 23.28 -1.47
C LYS A 40 8.93 23.07 -0.98
N GLN A 41 8.15 24.14 -0.78
CA GLN A 41 6.72 24.04 -0.47
C GLN A 41 5.92 23.41 -1.61
N GLY A 42 6.16 23.82 -2.86
CA GLY A 42 5.54 23.22 -4.03
C GLY A 42 5.84 21.72 -4.14
N TRP A 43 7.08 21.33 -3.88
CA TRP A 43 7.47 19.92 -3.81
C TRP A 43 6.75 19.15 -2.69
N ALA A 44 6.63 19.75 -1.50
CA ALA A 44 5.89 19.16 -0.39
C ALA A 44 4.39 19.01 -0.72
N CYS A 45 3.79 19.98 -1.41
CA CYS A 45 2.40 19.91 -1.87
C CYS A 45 2.19 18.79 -2.90
N LEU A 46 3.14 18.59 -3.83
CA LEU A 46 3.08 17.48 -4.78
C LEU A 46 3.09 16.13 -4.06
N PHE A 47 3.99 15.95 -3.09
CA PHE A 47 4.04 14.74 -2.27
C PHE A 47 2.76 14.54 -1.45
N GLY A 48 2.24 15.62 -0.84
CA GLY A 48 0.95 15.61 -0.14
C GLY A 48 -0.20 15.22 -1.06
N GLY A 49 -0.20 15.70 -2.31
CA GLY A 49 -1.17 15.35 -3.33
C GLY A 49 -1.14 13.87 -3.70
N LEU A 50 0.05 13.26 -3.81
CA LEU A 50 0.19 11.81 -4.06
C LEU A 50 -0.32 10.97 -2.88
N MET A 51 -0.06 11.40 -1.64
CA MET A 51 -0.63 10.78 -0.44
C MET A 51 -2.15 10.88 -0.43
N LEU A 52 -2.69 12.06 -0.75
CA LEU A 52 -4.14 12.26 -0.85
C LEU A 52 -4.75 11.38 -1.93
N ALA A 53 -4.11 11.26 -3.10
CA ALA A 53 -4.55 10.37 -4.16
C ALA A 53 -4.59 8.90 -3.70
N ALA A 54 -3.61 8.46 -2.90
CA ALA A 54 -3.64 7.14 -2.27
C ALA A 54 -4.82 6.96 -1.32
N ILE A 55 -5.02 7.91 -0.40
CA ILE A 55 -6.16 7.89 0.52
C ILE A 55 -7.48 7.82 -0.25
N LEU A 56 -7.64 8.64 -1.29
CA LEU A 56 -8.84 8.68 -2.12
C LEU A 56 -9.05 7.38 -2.92
N ALA A 57 -7.99 6.82 -3.51
CA ALA A 57 -8.08 5.56 -4.25
C ALA A 57 -8.54 4.40 -3.35
N PHE A 58 -7.96 4.28 -2.15
CA PHE A 58 -8.40 3.29 -1.17
C PHE A 58 -9.82 3.57 -0.63
N HIS A 59 -10.16 4.83 -0.43
CA HIS A 59 -11.50 5.22 0.02
C HIS A 59 -12.56 4.83 -1.01
N ILE A 60 -12.34 5.14 -2.29
CA ILE A 60 -13.27 4.84 -3.38
C ILE A 60 -13.38 3.33 -3.59
N THR A 61 -12.24 2.63 -3.72
CA THR A 61 -12.25 1.16 -3.94
C THR A 61 -12.84 0.41 -2.75
N GLY A 62 -12.50 0.79 -1.53
CA GLY A 62 -13.09 0.24 -0.31
C GLY A 62 -14.61 0.46 -0.24
N THR A 63 -15.06 1.70 -0.48
CA THR A 63 -16.49 2.06 -0.46
C THR A 63 -17.28 1.33 -1.55
N ALA A 64 -16.72 1.19 -2.75
CA ALA A 64 -17.35 0.46 -3.84
C ALA A 64 -17.52 -1.03 -3.49
N MET A 65 -16.50 -1.65 -2.87
CA MET A 65 -16.59 -3.02 -2.39
C MET A 65 -17.65 -3.15 -1.28
N GLU A 66 -17.65 -2.27 -0.30
CA GLU A 66 -18.66 -2.25 0.78
C GLU A 66 -20.07 -2.14 0.23
N TRP A 67 -20.29 -1.22 -0.72
CA TRP A 67 -21.60 -1.03 -1.33
C TRP A 67 -22.10 -2.30 -2.03
N PHE A 68 -21.22 -2.96 -2.78
CA PHE A 68 -21.55 -4.25 -3.38
C PHE A 68 -21.83 -5.33 -2.32
N LYS A 69 -21.05 -5.39 -1.23
CA LYS A 69 -21.23 -6.41 -0.19
C LYS A 69 -22.52 -6.23 0.60
N VAL A 70 -22.88 -4.98 0.91
CA VAL A 70 -24.15 -4.64 1.55
C VAL A 70 -25.32 -4.95 0.63
N SER A 71 -25.26 -4.58 -0.65
CA SER A 71 -26.33 -4.87 -1.62
C SER A 71 -26.48 -6.36 -1.92
N ALA A 72 -25.38 -7.13 -1.90
CA ALA A 72 -25.40 -8.59 -2.01
C ALA A 72 -25.80 -9.32 -0.71
N GLY A 73 -26.13 -8.60 0.36
CA GLY A 73 -26.55 -9.18 1.65
C GLY A 73 -25.46 -9.93 2.41
N SER A 74 -24.17 -9.65 2.15
CA SER A 74 -23.05 -10.30 2.84
C SER A 74 -22.91 -9.83 4.29
N TRP A 75 -23.22 -8.56 4.56
CA TRP A 75 -23.38 -7.96 5.89
C TRP A 75 -24.21 -6.68 5.77
N ALA A 76 -24.61 -6.10 6.90
CA ALA A 76 -25.41 -4.88 6.94
C ALA A 76 -24.94 -3.95 8.06
N TYR A 77 -25.20 -2.65 7.88
CA TYR A 77 -25.04 -1.63 8.91
C TYR A 77 -26.43 -1.19 9.41
N PRO A 78 -27.05 -1.94 10.34
CA PRO A 78 -28.46 -1.76 10.72
C PRO A 78 -28.73 -0.42 11.43
N GLU A 79 -27.74 0.10 12.15
CA GLU A 79 -27.89 1.32 12.95
C GLU A 79 -28.16 2.55 12.08
N PRO A 80 -29.01 3.51 12.49
CA PRO A 80 -29.13 4.78 11.78
C PRO A 80 -27.80 5.56 11.80
N GLY A 81 -27.49 6.30 10.73
CA GLY A 81 -26.25 7.08 10.67
C GLY A 81 -26.34 8.26 9.73
N PHE A 82 -25.86 9.42 10.17
CA PHE A 82 -25.88 10.67 9.41
C PHE A 82 -24.96 10.65 8.19
N PHE A 83 -23.78 10.04 8.30
CA PHE A 83 -22.77 9.98 7.25
C PHE A 83 -22.80 8.63 6.52
N LYS A 84 -23.94 8.31 5.90
CA LYS A 84 -24.13 7.10 5.07
C LYS A 84 -24.48 7.48 3.63
N ILE A 85 -23.79 6.86 2.67
CA ILE A 85 -24.06 6.98 1.24
C ILE A 85 -24.37 5.57 0.74
N LEU A 86 -25.51 5.38 0.05
CA LEU A 86 -25.93 4.06 -0.47
C LEU A 86 -25.91 2.94 0.59
N HIS A 87 -26.36 3.23 1.81
CA HIS A 87 -26.32 2.35 2.99
C HIS A 87 -24.91 2.00 3.53
N VAL A 88 -23.86 2.57 2.94
CA VAL A 88 -22.48 2.39 3.39
C VAL A 88 -22.04 3.61 4.20
N PRO A 89 -21.51 3.44 5.42
CA PRO A 89 -21.02 4.56 6.20
C PRO A 89 -19.69 5.07 5.63
N LEU A 90 -19.51 6.40 5.55
CA LEU A 90 -18.29 7.03 5.01
C LEU A 90 -17.02 6.61 5.74
N PHE A 91 -17.11 6.30 7.05
CA PHE A 91 -15.95 5.85 7.83
C PHE A 91 -15.35 4.54 7.30
N SER A 92 -16.14 3.67 6.64
CA SER A 92 -15.65 2.39 6.10
C SER A 92 -14.57 2.64 5.04
N GLY A 93 -14.81 3.55 4.09
CA GLY A 93 -13.80 3.97 3.11
C GLY A 93 -12.53 4.52 3.78
N PHE A 94 -12.67 5.29 4.87
CA PHE A 94 -11.51 5.75 5.65
C PHE A 94 -10.76 4.61 6.34
N MET A 95 -11.45 3.57 6.82
CA MET A 95 -10.80 2.36 7.33
C MET A 95 -9.96 1.68 6.26
N TYR A 96 -10.46 1.52 5.03
CA TYR A 96 -9.65 0.99 3.92
C TYR A 96 -8.46 1.89 3.58
N ALA A 97 -8.65 3.21 3.58
CA ALA A 97 -7.56 4.17 3.37
C ALA A 97 -6.48 4.11 4.46
N SER A 98 -6.85 3.77 5.69
CA SER A 98 -5.89 3.56 6.78
C SER A 98 -4.93 2.39 6.50
N VAL A 99 -5.42 1.31 5.87
CA VAL A 99 -4.59 0.15 5.47
C VAL A 99 -3.55 0.57 4.43
N GLY A 100 -3.97 1.30 3.40
CA GLY A 100 -3.07 1.83 2.37
C GLY A 100 -2.02 2.77 2.97
N SER A 101 -2.43 3.66 3.87
CA SER A 101 -1.55 4.60 4.56
C SER A 101 -0.55 3.91 5.47
N TYR A 102 -0.99 2.87 6.21
CA TYR A 102 -0.14 2.04 7.02
C TYR A 102 0.91 1.32 6.17
N MET A 103 0.50 0.68 5.08
CA MET A 103 1.41 -0.03 4.19
C MET A 103 2.45 0.90 3.56
N ALA A 104 2.02 2.06 3.06
CA ALA A 104 2.90 3.11 2.57
C ALA A 104 3.92 3.55 3.63
N ARG A 105 3.47 3.73 4.87
CA ARG A 105 4.33 4.11 5.99
C ARG A 105 5.33 3.02 6.34
N VAL A 106 4.92 1.76 6.42
CA VAL A 106 5.80 0.61 6.72
C VAL A 106 6.88 0.44 5.66
N ILE A 107 6.51 0.53 4.37
CA ILE A 107 7.46 0.47 3.26
C ILE A 107 8.55 1.56 3.39
N ARG A 108 8.14 2.78 3.74
CA ARG A 108 9.08 3.90 3.93
C ARG A 108 9.91 3.78 5.21
N LEU A 109 9.28 3.42 6.33
CA LEU A 109 9.90 3.37 7.64
C LEU A 109 11.02 2.32 7.69
N PHE A 110 10.80 1.15 7.09
CA PHE A 110 11.76 0.06 7.07
C PHE A 110 12.63 0.01 5.81
N ASP A 111 12.62 1.08 5.00
CA ASP A 111 13.35 1.15 3.72
C ASP A 111 13.16 -0.13 2.87
N MET A 112 11.90 -0.57 2.73
CA MET A 112 11.59 -1.84 2.07
C MET A 112 11.87 -1.75 0.57
N ARG A 113 12.65 -2.70 0.07
CA ARG A 113 12.95 -2.88 -1.37
C ARG A 113 12.45 -4.24 -1.83
N PHE A 114 11.89 -4.29 -3.03
CA PHE A 114 11.26 -5.48 -3.60
C PHE A 114 12.04 -5.91 -4.83
N GLU A 115 12.91 -6.92 -4.69
CA GLU A 115 13.89 -7.28 -5.71
C GLU A 115 13.92 -8.79 -5.99
N PRO A 116 13.89 -9.22 -7.27
CA PRO A 116 13.35 -8.50 -8.43
C PRO A 116 11.84 -8.27 -8.34
N TYR A 117 11.39 -7.06 -8.65
CA TYR A 117 9.97 -6.77 -8.83
C TYR A 117 9.49 -7.34 -10.19
N PRO A 118 8.38 -8.12 -10.26
CA PRO A 118 7.88 -8.66 -11.51
C PRO A 118 7.35 -7.55 -12.42
N ASP A 119 7.01 -7.85 -13.67
CA ASP A 119 6.43 -6.85 -14.58
C ASP A 119 5.22 -6.15 -13.92
N PHE A 120 5.29 -4.83 -13.87
CA PHE A 120 4.30 -3.99 -13.24
C PHE A 120 2.92 -4.15 -13.90
N ARG A 121 2.88 -4.40 -15.22
CA ARG A 121 1.62 -4.62 -15.93
C ARG A 121 0.94 -5.91 -15.49
N LEU A 122 1.71 -7.00 -15.33
CA LEU A 122 1.20 -8.26 -14.81
C LEU A 122 0.70 -8.11 -13.37
N SER A 123 1.42 -7.34 -12.56
CA SER A 123 0.99 -7.01 -11.20
C SER A 123 -0.36 -6.27 -11.22
N LEU A 124 -0.50 -5.26 -12.07
CA LEU A 124 -1.76 -4.50 -12.20
C LEU A 124 -2.92 -5.39 -12.68
N LEU A 125 -2.70 -6.24 -13.69
CA LEU A 125 -3.70 -7.19 -14.17
C LEU A 125 -4.12 -8.17 -13.07
N LEU A 126 -3.16 -8.66 -12.28
CA LEU A 126 -3.43 -9.54 -11.15
C LEU A 126 -4.27 -8.83 -10.07
N ALA A 127 -3.94 -7.59 -9.71
CA ALA A 127 -4.74 -6.82 -8.75
C ALA A 127 -6.18 -6.59 -9.24
N LEU A 128 -6.34 -6.24 -10.51
CA LEU A 128 -7.66 -6.05 -11.12
C LEU A 128 -8.44 -7.36 -11.16
N ALA A 129 -7.81 -8.48 -11.50
CA ALA A 129 -8.43 -9.81 -11.51
C ALA A 129 -8.88 -10.24 -10.10
N ILE A 130 -8.05 -10.00 -9.08
CA ILE A 130 -8.38 -10.25 -7.68
C ILE A 130 -9.58 -9.39 -7.26
N TYR A 131 -9.51 -8.09 -7.53
CA TYR A 131 -10.56 -7.16 -7.16
C TYR A 131 -11.88 -7.54 -7.83
N ALA A 132 -11.87 -7.78 -9.15
CA ALA A 132 -13.03 -8.23 -9.91
C ALA A 132 -13.59 -9.55 -9.37
N ASN A 133 -12.74 -10.52 -9.02
CA ASN A 133 -13.19 -11.79 -8.45
C ASN A 133 -13.97 -11.60 -7.13
N PHE A 134 -13.63 -10.61 -6.30
CA PHE A 134 -14.40 -10.32 -5.09
C PHE A 134 -15.83 -9.83 -5.37
N PHE A 135 -16.12 -9.32 -6.56
CA PHE A 135 -17.48 -9.01 -7.01
C PHE A 135 -18.10 -10.24 -7.71
N THR A 136 -17.37 -10.87 -8.62
CA THR A 136 -17.93 -11.90 -9.51
C THR A 136 -18.08 -13.27 -8.89
N HIS A 137 -17.33 -13.65 -7.84
CA HIS A 137 -17.47 -14.96 -7.18
C HIS A 137 -18.85 -15.22 -6.56
N HIS A 138 -19.71 -14.20 -6.48
CA HIS A 138 -21.12 -14.38 -6.10
C HIS A 138 -21.94 -15.06 -7.21
N TYR A 139 -21.52 -14.90 -8.47
CA TYR A 139 -22.20 -15.40 -9.67
C TYR A 139 -21.38 -16.45 -10.43
N LEU A 140 -20.05 -16.40 -10.31
CA LEU A 140 -19.09 -17.27 -10.98
C LEU A 140 -18.35 -18.16 -9.95
N PRO A 141 -17.68 -19.23 -10.40
CA PRO A 141 -16.84 -20.05 -9.52
C PRO A 141 -15.80 -19.22 -8.75
N ASP A 142 -15.51 -19.63 -7.52
CA ASP A 142 -14.52 -18.97 -6.65
C ASP A 142 -13.09 -19.27 -7.15
N LEU A 143 -12.49 -18.30 -7.86
CA LEU A 143 -11.14 -18.37 -8.40
C LEU A 143 -10.04 -17.98 -7.40
N ARG A 144 -10.35 -17.75 -6.12
CA ARG A 144 -9.35 -17.26 -5.15
C ARG A 144 -8.12 -18.13 -5.07
N TRP A 145 -8.26 -19.45 -5.04
CA TRP A 145 -7.12 -20.38 -4.99
C TRP A 145 -6.24 -20.31 -6.25
N LEU A 146 -6.86 -20.13 -7.42
CA LEU A 146 -6.13 -19.90 -8.67
C LEU A 146 -5.37 -18.56 -8.62
N LEU A 147 -5.98 -17.52 -8.07
CA LEU A 147 -5.36 -16.21 -7.89
C LEU A 147 -4.22 -16.26 -6.85
N VAL A 148 -4.36 -17.03 -5.77
CA VAL A 148 -3.28 -17.30 -4.82
C VAL A 148 -2.11 -17.94 -5.55
N LEU A 149 -2.36 -19.00 -6.33
CA LEU A 149 -1.33 -19.63 -7.13
C LEU A 149 -0.65 -18.62 -8.08
N ALA A 150 -1.44 -17.77 -8.75
CA ALA A 150 -0.91 -16.72 -9.61
C ALA A 150 -0.02 -15.71 -8.86
N THR A 151 -0.41 -15.29 -7.64
CA THR A 151 0.45 -14.42 -6.80
C THR A 151 1.77 -15.10 -6.43
N VAL A 152 1.72 -16.38 -6.05
CA VAL A 152 2.92 -17.14 -5.67
C VAL A 152 3.82 -17.29 -6.87
N LEU A 153 3.30 -17.67 -8.04
CA LEU A 153 4.09 -17.83 -9.25
C LEU A 153 4.71 -16.52 -9.74
N LEU A 154 3.94 -15.42 -9.74
CA LEU A 154 4.41 -14.11 -10.20
C LEU A 154 5.49 -13.54 -9.27
N TYR A 155 5.31 -13.68 -7.96
CA TYR A 155 6.19 -13.10 -6.95
C TYR A 155 7.16 -14.10 -6.30
N ARG A 156 7.30 -15.33 -6.82
CA ARG A 156 8.17 -16.38 -6.23
C ARG A 156 9.63 -15.95 -6.09
N HIS A 157 10.08 -15.06 -6.96
CA HIS A 157 11.46 -14.53 -6.92
C HIS A 157 11.53 -13.17 -6.23
N CYS A 158 10.41 -12.52 -5.91
CA CYS A 158 10.40 -11.20 -5.29
C CYS A 158 10.72 -11.32 -3.80
N VAL A 159 11.89 -10.81 -3.41
CA VAL A 159 12.35 -10.77 -2.02
C VAL A 159 12.26 -9.35 -1.50
N ILE A 160 11.64 -9.20 -0.33
CA ILE A 160 11.61 -7.96 0.42
C ILE A 160 12.92 -7.86 1.19
N HIS A 161 13.70 -6.83 0.92
CA HIS A 161 14.82 -6.41 1.75
C HIS A 161 14.36 -5.25 2.62
N TYR A 162 14.49 -5.37 3.94
CA TYR A 162 14.04 -4.34 4.87
C TYR A 162 15.03 -4.17 6.01
N ARG A 163 15.11 -2.94 6.54
CA ARG A 163 16.04 -2.57 7.60
C ARG A 163 15.30 -2.31 8.90
N ILE A 164 15.64 -3.07 9.94
CA ILE A 164 15.19 -2.80 11.32
C ILE A 164 16.37 -2.17 12.06
N VAL A 165 16.24 -0.89 12.39
CA VAL A 165 17.30 -0.09 13.04
C VAL A 165 18.56 -0.08 12.15
N ASP A 166 19.52 -0.98 12.41
CA ASP A 166 20.78 -1.10 11.67
C ASP A 166 21.00 -2.49 11.04
N VAL A 167 20.02 -3.41 11.18
CA VAL A 167 20.13 -4.79 10.66
C VAL A 167 19.24 -4.98 9.44
N PHE A 168 19.82 -5.52 8.37
CA PHE A 168 19.10 -5.89 7.16
C PHE A 168 18.54 -7.30 7.24
N TRP A 169 17.26 -7.43 6.93
CA TRP A 169 16.52 -8.67 6.88
C TRP A 169 15.95 -8.89 5.49
N ARG A 170 15.66 -10.15 5.16
CA ARG A 170 15.11 -10.55 3.87
C ARG A 170 13.95 -11.51 4.03
N MET A 171 12.91 -11.34 3.23
CA MET A 171 11.72 -12.20 3.28
C MET A 171 11.03 -12.27 1.92
N PRO A 172 10.68 -13.46 1.39
CA PRO A 172 9.89 -13.57 0.17
C PRO A 172 8.53 -12.85 0.32
N LEU A 173 8.10 -12.10 -0.69
CA LEU A 173 6.86 -11.32 -0.63
C LEU A 173 5.61 -12.19 -0.38
N PRO A 174 5.41 -13.37 -1.02
CA PRO A 174 4.28 -14.23 -0.71
C PRO A 174 4.25 -14.68 0.75
N LEU A 175 5.42 -14.92 1.34
CA LEU A 175 5.51 -15.33 2.75
C LEU A 175 5.14 -14.16 3.68
N ALA A 176 5.57 -12.93 3.34
CA ALA A 176 5.20 -11.73 4.09
C ALA A 176 3.68 -11.51 4.05
N ALA A 177 3.08 -11.58 2.86
CA ALA A 177 1.64 -11.48 2.68
C ALA A 177 0.89 -12.58 3.46
N PHE A 178 1.41 -13.81 3.47
CA PHE A 178 0.85 -14.91 4.25
C PHE A 178 0.83 -14.60 5.75
N PHE A 179 1.95 -14.25 6.37
CA PHE A 179 1.97 -13.94 7.81
C PHE A 179 1.13 -12.70 8.15
N SER A 180 1.13 -11.67 7.30
CA SER A 180 0.23 -10.53 7.48
C SER A 180 -1.26 -10.94 7.39
N SER A 181 -1.62 -11.85 6.48
CA SER A 181 -3.00 -12.36 6.36
C SER A 181 -3.42 -13.21 7.56
N VAL A 182 -2.50 -13.98 8.15
CA VAL A 182 -2.74 -14.72 9.39
C VAL A 182 -3.02 -13.75 10.53
N ALA A 183 -2.23 -12.69 10.67
CA ALA A 183 -2.45 -11.66 11.69
C ALA A 183 -3.81 -10.97 11.51
N LEU A 184 -4.20 -10.63 10.28
CA LEU A 184 -5.53 -10.09 9.98
C LEU A 184 -6.65 -11.08 10.28
N TRP A 185 -6.47 -12.36 9.98
CA TRP A 185 -7.44 -13.40 10.31
C TRP A 185 -7.60 -13.57 11.83
N ILE A 186 -6.52 -13.47 12.60
CA ILE A 186 -6.58 -13.45 14.07
C ILE A 186 -7.36 -12.22 14.55
N ALA A 187 -7.05 -11.03 14.03
CA ALA A 187 -7.77 -9.79 14.37
C ALA A 187 -9.27 -9.89 14.03
N GLU A 188 -9.61 -10.51 12.91
CA GLU A 188 -11.00 -10.79 12.49
C GLU A 188 -11.72 -11.71 13.48
N ASN A 189 -11.05 -12.76 13.98
CA ASN A 189 -11.62 -13.64 15.00
C ASN A 189 -11.82 -12.90 16.33
N ILE A 190 -10.87 -12.06 16.74
CA ILE A 190 -11.01 -11.24 17.94
C ILE A 190 -12.20 -10.29 17.80
N GLY A 191 -12.32 -9.56 16.69
CA GLY A 191 -13.45 -8.64 16.44
C GLY A 191 -14.81 -9.35 16.36
N THR A 192 -14.82 -10.56 15.81
CA THR A 192 -15.99 -11.45 15.76
C THR A 192 -16.40 -11.94 17.16
N PHE A 193 -15.42 -12.19 18.05
CA PHE A 193 -15.60 -12.60 19.43
C PHE A 193 -16.08 -11.45 20.32
N THR A 194 -15.53 -10.24 20.15
CA THR A 194 -15.95 -9.04 20.89
C THR A 194 -17.26 -8.43 20.40
N GLY A 195 -17.85 -8.96 19.32
CA GLY A 195 -19.11 -8.47 18.75
C GLY A 195 -18.98 -7.15 17.99
N THR A 196 -17.76 -6.74 17.62
CA THR A 196 -17.49 -5.46 16.96
C THR A 196 -18.02 -5.44 15.51
N TRP A 197 -18.08 -6.61 14.85
CA TRP A 197 -18.80 -6.79 13.58
C TRP A 197 -19.43 -8.18 13.50
N LEU A 198 -20.66 -8.22 12.96
CA LEU A 198 -21.51 -9.41 12.92
C LEU A 198 -21.88 -9.76 11.47
N TYR A 199 -21.76 -11.05 11.14
CA TYR A 199 -22.15 -11.59 9.83
C TYR A 199 -23.66 -11.86 9.80
N ALA A 200 -24.31 -11.56 8.66
CA ALA A 200 -25.77 -11.60 8.51
C ALA A 200 -26.40 -13.00 8.72
N LYS A 201 -25.64 -14.08 8.47
CA LYS A 201 -26.05 -15.46 8.69
C LYS A 201 -25.01 -16.15 9.56
N ARG A 202 -25.09 -15.98 10.88
CA ARG A 202 -24.19 -16.65 11.82
C ARG A 202 -24.84 -17.94 12.32
N ASP A 203 -24.53 -19.05 11.66
CA ASP A 203 -24.57 -20.35 12.31
C ASP A 203 -23.36 -20.43 13.25
N PHE A 204 -23.60 -20.85 14.48
CA PHE A 204 -22.72 -20.78 15.65
C PHE A 204 -21.44 -21.63 15.49
N THR A 205 -20.49 -21.20 14.65
CA THR A 205 -19.16 -21.81 14.55
C THR A 205 -18.12 -20.90 15.21
N TRP A 206 -17.32 -21.48 16.11
CA TRP A 206 -16.39 -20.78 17.00
C TRP A 206 -15.21 -20.10 16.30
N VAL A 207 -14.99 -20.39 15.01
CA VAL A 207 -13.83 -19.93 14.25
C VAL A 207 -14.29 -19.42 12.89
N VAL A 208 -13.82 -18.22 12.51
CA VAL A 208 -14.10 -17.63 11.20
C VAL A 208 -13.50 -18.53 10.10
N HIS A 209 -14.32 -18.89 9.11
CA HIS A 209 -13.96 -19.83 8.05
C HIS A 209 -12.57 -19.54 7.44
N PRO A 210 -11.68 -20.55 7.29
CA PRO A 210 -10.33 -20.37 6.75
C PRO A 210 -10.28 -19.68 5.37
N GLN A 211 -11.37 -19.75 4.61
CA GLN A 211 -11.52 -19.06 3.32
C GLN A 211 -11.40 -17.52 3.45
N LYS A 212 -11.64 -16.96 4.63
CA LYS A 212 -11.45 -15.52 4.91
C LYS A 212 -9.96 -15.15 4.96
N LEU A 213 -9.10 -16.06 5.41
CA LEU A 213 -7.64 -15.87 5.36
C LEU A 213 -7.18 -15.71 3.92
N VAL A 214 -7.69 -16.54 3.01
CA VAL A 214 -7.40 -16.45 1.57
C VAL A 214 -7.82 -15.08 1.01
N SER A 215 -8.99 -14.58 1.40
CA SER A 215 -9.42 -13.23 1.01
C SER A 215 -8.49 -12.14 1.54
N TRP A 216 -8.08 -12.20 2.81
CA TRP A 216 -7.14 -11.23 3.38
C TRP A 216 -5.79 -11.25 2.67
N TYR A 217 -5.27 -12.43 2.38
CA TYR A 217 -4.04 -12.62 1.61
C TYR A 217 -4.13 -11.92 0.23
N LEU A 218 -5.21 -12.15 -0.51
CA LEU A 218 -5.39 -11.53 -1.83
C LEU A 218 -5.65 -10.02 -1.75
N LEU A 219 -6.39 -9.55 -0.74
CA LEU A 219 -6.64 -8.13 -0.53
C LEU A 219 -5.34 -7.37 -0.19
N LEU A 220 -4.41 -7.99 0.53
CA LEU A 220 -3.08 -7.42 0.78
C LEU A 220 -2.31 -7.17 -0.51
N TYR A 221 -2.45 -8.03 -1.53
CA TYR A 221 -1.88 -7.79 -2.86
C TYR A 221 -2.54 -6.62 -3.57
N VAL A 222 -3.87 -6.50 -3.52
CA VAL A 222 -4.57 -5.33 -4.08
C VAL A 222 -4.08 -4.05 -3.40
N ALA A 223 -3.95 -4.05 -2.07
CA ALA A 223 -3.44 -2.91 -1.33
C ALA A 223 -1.99 -2.59 -1.71
N PHE A 224 -1.12 -3.60 -1.73
CA PHE A 224 0.28 -3.47 -2.13
C PHE A 224 0.44 -2.88 -3.53
N ILE A 225 -0.33 -3.38 -4.49
CA ILE A 225 -0.25 -2.94 -5.89
C ILE A 225 -0.82 -1.52 -6.05
N THR A 226 -1.90 -1.17 -5.35
CA THR A 226 -2.41 0.22 -5.31
C THR A 226 -1.37 1.17 -4.70
N VAL A 227 -0.72 0.78 -3.60
CA VAL A 227 0.34 1.58 -2.97
C VAL A 227 1.53 1.73 -3.92
N THR A 228 1.97 0.66 -4.57
CA THR A 228 3.11 0.74 -5.51
C THR A 228 2.78 1.48 -6.80
N LEU A 229 1.52 1.48 -7.26
CA LEU A 229 1.08 2.29 -8.39
C LEU A 229 1.22 3.79 -8.09
N LEU A 230 0.81 4.21 -6.89
CA LEU A 230 0.72 5.61 -6.51
C LEU A 230 2.03 6.15 -5.93
N LEU A 231 2.75 5.32 -5.18
CA LEU A 231 3.95 5.71 -4.45
C LEU A 231 5.24 5.19 -5.05
N ARG A 232 5.14 4.42 -6.16
CA ARG A 232 6.24 3.77 -6.88
C ARG A 232 7.47 3.60 -6.00
N PRO A 233 7.58 2.49 -5.24
CA PRO A 233 8.81 2.16 -4.54
C PRO A 233 9.87 1.85 -5.60
N ASP A 234 10.43 2.93 -6.11
CA ASP A 234 11.77 3.08 -6.65
C ASP A 234 12.06 2.23 -7.91
N ARG A 235 12.06 2.85 -9.10
CA ARG A 235 13.35 3.21 -9.73
C ARG A 235 14.45 3.44 -8.69
N PRO A 236 15.63 2.81 -8.84
CA PRO A 236 16.69 2.80 -7.83
C PRO A 236 16.77 4.12 -7.04
N ARG A 237 16.72 4.02 -5.71
CA ARG A 237 16.86 5.15 -4.79
C ARG A 237 18.25 5.76 -4.90
N ASP A 238 18.44 6.56 -5.94
CA ASP A 238 19.43 7.63 -5.94
C ASP A 238 18.87 8.86 -5.19
N LEU A 239 17.54 8.95 -4.98
CA LEU A 239 16.85 10.14 -4.44
C LEU A 239 16.56 10.12 -2.92
N ALA A 240 16.46 8.97 -2.26
CA ALA A 240 16.11 8.90 -0.83
C ALA A 240 17.33 8.83 0.10
N ASN A 241 18.47 8.30 -0.39
CA ASN A 241 19.74 8.33 0.33
C ASN A 241 20.35 9.75 0.37
N ALA A 242 19.87 10.67 -0.48
CA ALA A 242 20.30 12.07 -0.52
C ALA A 242 19.81 12.91 0.68
N VAL A 243 18.75 12.49 1.39
CA VAL A 243 18.16 13.27 2.49
C VAL A 243 18.51 12.71 3.87
N GLY A 244 18.77 11.40 3.98
CA GLY A 244 19.10 10.73 5.25
C GLY A 244 20.55 10.91 5.73
N ALA A 245 21.47 11.24 4.82
CA ALA A 245 22.89 11.47 5.14
C ALA A 245 23.21 12.93 5.54
N VAL A 246 22.19 13.77 5.72
CA VAL A 246 22.33 15.19 6.14
C VAL A 246 22.52 15.33 7.66
N GLY A 247 22.48 14.21 8.42
CA GLY A 247 22.44 14.21 9.88
C GLY A 247 23.69 13.72 10.63
N ARG A 248 24.82 13.46 9.97
CA ARG A 248 26.09 13.16 10.63
C ARG A 248 27.26 13.89 9.97
#